data_AF-A0A1E4JYJ9-F1
#
_entry.id   AF-A0A1E4JYJ9-F1
#
_cell.length_a   1.000
_cell.length_b   1.000
_cell.length_c   1.000
_cell.angle_alpha   90.00
_cell.angle_beta   90.00
_cell.angle_gamma   90.00
#
_symmetry.space_group_name_H-M   'P 1'
#
loop_
_entity.id
_entity.type
_entity.pdbx_description
1 polymer ?
#
loop_
_entity_poly.entity_id
_entity_poly.type
_entity_poly.pdbx_seq_one_letter_code
_entity_poly.pdbx_strand_id
1 'polypeptide(L)' 'MTILLLLVPISLLLLGAAIAAFYWAVRSGQFDDLDTPALEVLLDDAPAQEDDAG' A
#
# COMPACT_ATOMS: atom_id res chain seq x y z
N MET A 1 13.25 -30.84 20.16
CA MET A 1 11.79 -31.08 20.24
C MET A 1 11.07 -29.96 20.99
N THR A 2 11.63 -29.40 22.07
CA THR A 2 11.01 -28.30 22.85
C THR A 2 10.81 -26.99 22.07
N ILE A 3 11.73 -26.64 21.17
CA ILE A 3 11.65 -25.38 20.40
C ILE A 3 10.41 -25.31 19.49
N LEU A 4 9.93 -26.46 19.00
CA LEU A 4 8.73 -26.51 18.16
C LEU A 4 7.48 -26.08 18.93
N LEU A 5 7.40 -26.39 20.23
CA LEU A 5 6.30 -25.95 21.09
C LEU A 5 6.25 -24.43 21.25
N LEU A 6 7.37 -23.73 21.04
CA LEU A 6 7.46 -22.27 21.07
C LEU A 6 7.29 -21.65 19.67
N LEU A 7 7.86 -22.27 18.64
CA LEU A 7 7.79 -21.78 17.26
C LEU A 7 6.38 -21.90 16.65
N VAL A 8 5.66 -22.98 16.92
CA VAL A 8 4.28 -23.17 16.40
C VAL A 8 3.34 -22.03 16.84
N PRO A 9 3.18 -21.70 18.14
CA PRO A 9 2.29 -20.61 18.53
C PRO A 9 2.77 -19.24 18.04
N ILE A 10 4.08 -19.00 17.99
CA ILE A 10 4.63 -17.76 17.43
C ILE A 10 4.29 -17.65 15.95
N SER A 11 4.43 -18.72 15.17
CA SER A 11 4.07 -18.72 13.75
C SER A 11 2.58 -18.47 13.52
N LEU A 12 1.71 -19.03 14.36
CA LEU A 12 0.26 -18.78 14.31
C LEU A 12 -0.08 -17.32 14.64
N LEU A 13 0.61 -16.74 15.62
CA LEU A 13 0.47 -15.32 15.96
C LEU A 13 0.92 -14.42 14.81
N LEU A 14 2.07 -14.70 14.20
CA LEU A 14 2.58 -13.95 13.06
C LEU A 14 1.66 -14.09 11.84
N LEU A 15 1.15 -15.28 11.57
CA LEU A 15 0.18 -15.53 10.50
C LEU A 15 -1.11 -14.74 10.75
N GLY A 16 -1.65 -14.79 11.98
CA GLY A 16 -2.82 -14.03 12.37
C GLY A 16 -2.62 -12.51 12.25
N ALA A 17 -1.46 -12.01 12.66
CA ALA A 17 -1.09 -10.60 12.52
C ALA A 17 -0.98 -10.19 11.05
N ALA A 18 -0.39 -11.02 10.19
CA ALA A 18 -0.30 -10.76 8.75
C ALA A 18 -1.71 -10.70 8.11
N ILE A 19 -2.61 -11.64 8.45
CA ILE A 19 -3.99 -11.63 7.95
C ILE A 19 -4.73 -10.37 8.43
N ALA A 20 -4.58 -10.00 9.71
CA ALA A 20 -5.23 -8.81 10.26
C ALA A 20 -4.72 -7.52 9.60
N ALA A 21 -3.41 -7.39 9.39
CA ALA A 21 -2.80 -6.27 8.70
C ALA A 21 -3.26 -6.19 7.23
N PHE A 22 -3.33 -7.33 6.54
CA PHE A 22 -3.84 -7.39 5.18
C PHE A 22 -5.31 -6.96 5.10
N TYR A 23 -6.17 -7.47 6.00
CA TYR A 23 -7.58 -7.08 6.05
C TYR A 23 -7.75 -5.58 6.34
N TRP A 24 -6.93 -5.03 7.23
CA TRP A 24 -6.90 -3.59 7.51
C TRP A 24 -6.52 -2.79 6.27
N ALA A 25 -5.43 -3.15 5.58
CA ALA A 25 -4.96 -2.45 4.38
C ALA A 25 -6.00 -2.43 3.25
N VAL A 26 -6.68 -3.56 3.01
CA VAL A 26 -7.76 -3.66 2.03
C VAL A 26 -8.93 -2.74 2.41
N ARG A 27 -9.32 -2.73 3.70
CA ARG A 27 -10.45 -1.90 4.14
C ARG A 27 -10.13 -0.41 4.25
N SER A 28 -8.85 -0.06 4.37
CA SER A 28 -8.37 1.33 4.37
C SER A 28 -8.38 1.98 2.99
N GLY A 29 -8.75 1.25 1.93
CA GLY A 29 -8.85 1.80 0.57
C GLY A 29 -7.49 2.17 -0.03
N GLN A 30 -6.37 1.64 0.52
CA GLN A 30 -5.02 1.95 0.01
C GLN A 30 -4.83 1.52 -1.45
N PHE A 31 -5.63 0.57 -1.92
CA PHE A 31 -5.60 0.06 -3.30
C PHE A 31 -6.63 0.75 -4.22
N ASP A 32 -7.41 1.71 -3.72
CA ASP A 32 -8.44 2.38 -4.52
C ASP A 32 -7.85 3.48 -5.40
N ASP A 33 -6.65 3.98 -5.07
CA ASP A 33 -5.96 5.04 -5.82
C ASP A 33 -4.75 4.49 -6.60
N LEU A 34 -5.04 3.75 -7.67
CA LEU A 34 -4.02 3.30 -8.64
C LEU A 34 -3.99 4.19 -9.89
N ASP A 35 -4.97 5.08 -10.06
CA ASP A 35 -5.17 5.88 -11.27
C ASP A 35 -4.42 7.21 -11.22
N THR A 36 -4.33 7.86 -10.04
CA THR A 36 -3.67 9.16 -9.87
C THR A 36 -2.18 9.15 -10.27
N PRO A 37 -1.35 8.14 -9.90
CA PRO A 37 0.07 8.11 -10.26
C PRO A 37 0.32 7.96 -11.77
N ALA A 38 -0.57 7.28 -12.49
CA ALA A 38 -0.43 7.06 -13.93
C ALA A 38 -0.76 8.32 -14.75
N LEU A 39 -1.64 9.19 -14.23
CA LEU A 39 -1.95 10.48 -14.85
C LEU A 39 -0.87 11.53 -14.56
N GLU A 40 -0.27 11.50 -13.37
CA GLU A 40 0.80 12.42 -12.97
C GLU A 40 2.01 12.33 -13.91
N VAL A 41 2.44 11.11 -14.29
CA VAL A 41 3.57 10.93 -15.23
C VAL A 41 3.30 11.48 -16.63
N LEU A 42 2.02 11.58 -17.03
CA LEU A 42 1.62 12.16 -18.33
C LEU A 42 1.48 13.69 -18.27
N LEU A 43 1.23 14.23 -17.08
CA LEU A 43 1.05 15.66 -16.84
C LEU A 43 2.38 16.37 -16.53
N ASP A 44 3.39 15.65 -16.04
CA ASP A 44 4.74 16.18 -15.77
C ASP A 44 5.46 16.71 -17.02
N ASP A 45 5.14 16.17 -18.21
CA ASP A 45 5.69 16.62 -19.49
C ASP A 45 4.85 17.74 -20.14
N ALA A 46 3.74 18.16 -19.52
CA ALA A 46 2.95 19.27 -20.04
C ALA A 46 3.73 20.59 -19.85
N PRO A 47 4.08 21.31 -20.92
CA PRO A 47 4.73 22.60 -20.77
C PRO A 47 3.78 23.52 -19.99
N ALA A 48 4.29 24.12 -18.91
CA ALA A 48 3.58 25.18 -18.21
C ALA A 48 3.22 26.25 -19.25
N GLN A 49 1.95 26.32 -19.61
CA GLN A 49 1.44 27.48 -20.32
C GLN A 49 1.52 28.61 -19.32
N GLU A 50 2.63 29.35 -19.39
CA GLU A 50 2.74 30.70 -18.88
C GLU A 50 1.66 31.50 -19.63
N ASP A 51 0.46 31.54 -19.05
CA ASP A 51 -0.54 32.56 -19.34
C ASP A 51 0.06 33.89 -18.85
N ASP A 52 0.92 34.44 -19.68
CA ASP A 52 1.42 35.80 -19.61
C ASP A 52 0.28 36.72 -20.06
N ALA A 53 -0.69 36.87 -19.16
CA ALA A 53 -1.76 37.84 -19.26
C ALA A 53 -1.40 39.05 -18.37
N GLY A 54 -0.66 40.01 -18.94
CA GLY A 54 -0.39 41.31 -18.31
C GLY A 54 0.75 42.10 -18.92
#